data_AF-A0A6M3L1U7-F1
#
_entry.id   AF-A0A6M3L1U7-F1
#
_cell.length_a   1.000
_cell.length_b   1.000
_cell.length_c   1.000
_cell.angle_alpha   90.00
_cell.angle_beta   90.00
_cell.angle_gamma   90.00
#
_symmetry.space_group_name_H-M   'P 1'
#
loop_
_entity.id
_entity.type
_entity.pdbx_description
1 polymer ?
#
loop_
_entity_poly.entity_id
_entity_poly.type
_entity_poly.pdbx_seq_one_letter_code
_entity_poly.pdbx_strand_id
1 'polypeptide(L)'
;MGKVYPSLYVMIVAPPGWCRKSVPVGFAKDILKELQLPVYVDSPTKRAFTKKLDALSRQHHYKITDPDTGLMISQPQAPLSCISKELSSFLAINPKEMIEALTDLYDEHDTWDYETSGAGEDHITAPYINCLFATTPKWMASNLPPEAIGGGFTSRFVMVAGTERYKILSDPPPGSPALYRDLIHDLNIISMMTGEFKWGEGAYRFFDQWYQGLGQAAKEIMDERVQPFLSRIHTIAIKTAMCLHVAYADTFIIEIDDIERAIRMLTDVTKKASSAFSSHGRSRSAVDTDRIMAQLGQLKKLSFSDLLRINYRNTNKLELIEILESLEAMGNVQREDAALPWYAKKQVILWKGLRED
;
A
#
# COMPACT_ATOMS: atom_id res chain seq x y z
N MET A 1 -10.24 -3.69 -21.94
CA MET A 1 -9.11 -3.74 -20.98
C MET A 1 -7.85 -3.95 -21.80
N GLY A 2 -6.76 -3.26 -21.49
CA GLY A 2 -5.47 -3.47 -22.18
C GLY A 2 -4.82 -4.79 -21.74
N LYS A 3 -3.54 -4.98 -22.09
CA LYS A 3 -2.70 -6.02 -21.49
C LYS A 3 -2.64 -5.80 -19.95
N VAL A 4 -2.44 -6.90 -19.21
CA VAL A 4 -2.36 -6.89 -17.73
C VAL A 4 -1.20 -7.79 -17.28
N TYR A 5 -0.16 -7.21 -16.70
CA TYR A 5 0.94 -7.94 -16.06
C TYR A 5 0.83 -7.91 -14.52
N PRO A 6 1.35 -8.94 -13.80
CA PRO A 6 1.26 -9.05 -12.35
C PRO A 6 2.19 -8.10 -11.57
N SER A 7 2.42 -6.88 -12.08
CA SER A 7 3.18 -5.82 -11.42
C SER A 7 2.33 -5.12 -10.35
N LEU A 8 2.75 -5.19 -9.09
CA LEU A 8 2.03 -4.69 -7.93
C LEU A 8 2.82 -3.61 -7.18
N TYR A 9 2.09 -2.58 -6.76
CA TYR A 9 2.57 -1.54 -5.86
C TYR A 9 1.89 -1.73 -4.51
N VAL A 10 2.66 -2.06 -3.48
CA VAL A 10 2.17 -2.34 -2.13
C VAL A 10 2.87 -1.43 -1.14
N MET A 11 2.09 -0.80 -0.25
CA MET A 11 2.61 0.08 0.79
C MET A 11 2.12 -0.36 2.16
N ILE A 12 3.04 -0.79 3.02
CA ILE A 12 2.77 -1.13 4.42
C ILE A 12 2.86 0.15 5.25
N VAL A 13 1.72 0.56 5.80
CA VAL A 13 1.60 1.80 6.57
C VAL A 13 1.30 1.49 8.02
N ALA A 14 2.22 1.85 8.91
CA ALA A 14 2.01 1.68 10.35
C ALA A 14 2.84 2.68 11.16
N PRO A 15 2.36 3.11 12.34
CA PRO A 15 3.16 3.89 13.27
C PRO A 15 4.53 3.25 13.59
N PRO A 16 5.58 4.04 13.87
CA PRO A 16 6.89 3.53 14.26
C PRO A 16 6.82 2.55 15.43
N GLY A 17 7.64 1.49 15.38
CA GLY A 17 7.77 0.52 16.46
C GLY A 17 6.55 -0.38 16.71
N TRP A 18 5.37 -0.08 16.17
CA TRP A 18 4.15 -0.83 16.46
C TRP A 18 4.12 -2.17 15.72
N CYS A 19 4.07 -2.14 14.40
CA CYS A 19 3.83 -3.33 13.57
C CYS A 19 5.11 -4.00 13.03
N ARG A 20 6.30 -3.56 13.47
CA ARG A 20 7.62 -4.04 12.99
C ARG A 20 7.73 -4.17 11.45
N LYS A 21 7.08 -3.25 10.72
CA LYS A 21 6.93 -3.26 9.24
C LYS A 21 8.22 -3.47 8.45
N SER A 22 9.35 -3.00 8.95
CA SER A 22 10.65 -3.08 8.28
C SER A 22 11.22 -4.50 8.23
N VAL A 23 10.78 -5.40 9.11
CA VAL A 23 11.22 -6.81 9.17
C VAL A 23 10.74 -7.61 7.95
N PRO A 24 9.42 -7.74 7.67
CA PRO A 24 8.95 -8.47 6.49
C PRO A 24 9.44 -7.86 5.17
N VAL A 25 9.52 -6.53 5.08
CA VAL A 25 10.07 -5.86 3.88
C VAL A 25 11.55 -6.17 3.70
N GLY A 26 12.31 -6.26 4.80
CA GLY A 26 13.71 -6.69 4.76
C GLY A 26 13.87 -8.12 4.31
N PHE A 27 13.07 -9.02 4.89
CA PHE A 27 13.07 -10.42 4.51
C PHE A 27 12.78 -10.64 3.02
N ALA A 28 11.77 -9.93 2.47
CA ALA A 28 11.50 -9.95 1.04
C ALA A 28 12.69 -9.43 0.21
N LYS A 29 13.35 -8.34 0.64
CA LYS A 29 14.54 -7.79 -0.02
C LYS A 29 15.70 -8.77 -0.02
N ASP A 30 15.88 -9.54 1.05
CA ASP A 30 16.95 -10.53 1.18
C ASP A 30 16.70 -11.76 0.29
N ILE A 31 15.45 -12.26 0.24
CA ILE A 31 15.04 -13.32 -0.69
C ILE A 31 15.32 -12.94 -2.15
N LEU A 32 14.90 -11.75 -2.59
CA LEU A 32 15.12 -11.33 -3.97
C LEU A 32 16.61 -11.21 -4.31
N LYS A 33 17.45 -10.77 -3.36
CA LYS A 33 18.90 -10.73 -3.53
C LYS A 33 19.52 -12.12 -3.63
N GLU A 34 19.05 -13.07 -2.83
CA GLU A 34 19.50 -14.46 -2.88
C GLU A 34 19.18 -15.10 -4.24
N LEU A 35 18.00 -14.82 -4.78
CA LEU A 35 17.58 -15.20 -6.13
C LEU A 35 18.25 -14.38 -7.24
N GLN A 36 19.10 -13.41 -6.90
CA GLN A 36 19.78 -12.51 -7.84
C GLN A 36 18.82 -11.71 -8.74
N LEU A 37 17.59 -11.50 -8.28
CA LEU A 37 16.60 -10.72 -9.01
C LEU A 37 16.92 -9.21 -8.91
N PRO A 38 16.60 -8.42 -9.95
CA PRO A 38 16.87 -6.98 -9.92
C PRO A 38 16.12 -6.25 -8.80
N VAL A 39 16.86 -5.84 -7.78
CA VAL A 39 16.37 -4.99 -6.68
C VAL A 39 17.01 -3.62 -6.77
N TYR A 40 16.18 -2.58 -6.63
CA TYR A 40 16.68 -1.22 -6.65
C TYR A 40 17.21 -0.74 -5.29
N VAL A 41 18.15 0.20 -5.33
CA VAL A 41 18.80 0.77 -4.15
C VAL A 41 17.97 1.91 -3.56
N ASP A 42 18.16 2.17 -2.27
CA ASP A 42 17.55 3.32 -1.59
C ASP A 42 18.24 4.63 -1.98
N SER A 43 17.55 5.77 -1.80
CA SER A 43 18.00 7.12 -2.18
C SER A 43 18.41 7.32 -3.65
N PRO A 44 17.66 6.84 -4.65
CA PRO A 44 17.99 7.06 -6.05
C PRO A 44 17.66 8.45 -6.58
N THR A 45 18.42 8.90 -7.59
CA THR A 45 18.00 9.96 -8.51
C THR A 45 17.20 9.36 -9.65
N LYS A 46 16.30 10.14 -10.29
CA LYS A 46 15.57 9.69 -11.48
C LYS A 46 16.52 9.19 -12.58
N ARG A 47 17.61 9.90 -12.85
CA ARG A 47 18.62 9.47 -13.85
C ARG A 47 19.31 8.15 -13.50
N ALA A 48 19.63 7.89 -12.23
CA ALA A 48 20.19 6.61 -11.82
C ALA A 48 19.16 5.47 -11.99
N PHE A 49 17.88 5.79 -11.85
CA PHE A 49 16.78 4.83 -12.00
C PHE A 49 16.56 4.49 -13.48
N THR A 50 16.48 5.49 -14.36
CA THR A 50 16.34 5.27 -15.81
C THR A 50 17.52 4.49 -16.37
N LYS A 51 18.76 4.87 -16.00
CA LYS A 51 19.96 4.14 -16.44
C LYS A 51 19.97 2.67 -16.01
N LYS A 52 19.43 2.37 -14.81
CA LYS A 52 19.31 0.97 -14.36
C LYS A 52 18.29 0.22 -15.19
N LEU A 53 17.14 0.82 -15.50
CA LEU A 53 16.12 0.21 -16.34
C LEU A 53 16.59 -0.01 -17.79
N ASP A 54 17.32 0.95 -18.35
CA ASP A 54 17.92 0.81 -19.69
C ASP A 54 18.92 -0.36 -19.72
N ALA A 55 19.79 -0.45 -18.72
CA ALA A 55 20.71 -1.59 -18.59
C ALA A 55 19.96 -2.93 -18.46
N LEU A 56 18.84 -2.96 -17.72
CA LEU A 56 18.01 -4.16 -17.58
C LEU A 56 17.34 -4.53 -18.90
N SER A 57 16.77 -3.55 -19.62
CA SER A 57 16.13 -3.74 -20.94
C SER A 57 17.05 -4.46 -21.93
N ARG A 58 18.36 -4.19 -21.86
CA ARG A 58 19.38 -4.79 -22.73
C ARG A 58 19.87 -6.16 -22.27
N GLN A 59 19.76 -6.46 -20.97
CA GLN A 59 20.34 -7.65 -20.37
C GLN A 59 19.30 -8.76 -20.12
N HIS A 60 18.06 -8.39 -19.81
CA HIS A 60 17.02 -9.33 -19.42
C HIS A 60 16.09 -9.58 -20.58
N HIS A 61 15.87 -10.86 -20.86
CA HIS A 61 14.95 -11.29 -21.90
C HIS A 61 14.11 -12.45 -21.38
N TYR A 62 12.88 -12.53 -21.84
CA TYR A 62 12.03 -13.71 -21.71
C TYR A 62 11.83 -14.35 -23.08
N LYS A 63 11.51 -15.64 -23.09
CA LYS A 63 11.29 -16.39 -24.33
C LYS A 63 9.81 -16.68 -24.48
N ILE A 64 9.24 -16.27 -25.61
CA ILE A 64 7.89 -16.66 -26.01
C ILE A 64 7.96 -17.52 -27.27
N THR A 65 7.01 -18.43 -27.42
CA THR A 65 6.85 -19.14 -28.68
C THR A 65 5.95 -18.31 -29.59
N ASP A 66 6.44 -18.00 -30.78
CA ASP A 66 5.67 -17.36 -31.83
C ASP A 66 4.49 -18.29 -32.22
N PRO A 67 3.24 -17.84 -32.11
CA PRO A 67 2.09 -18.68 -32.44
C PRO A 67 1.98 -18.99 -33.93
N ASP A 68 2.49 -18.14 -34.82
CA ASP A 68 2.41 -18.30 -36.27
C ASP A 68 3.57 -19.17 -36.81
N THR A 69 4.77 -18.98 -36.27
CA THR A 69 5.98 -19.66 -36.77
C THR A 69 6.43 -20.84 -35.90
N GLY A 70 5.95 -20.94 -34.66
CA GLY A 70 6.39 -21.93 -33.67
C GLY A 70 7.83 -21.73 -33.17
N LEU A 71 8.49 -20.64 -33.57
CA LEU A 71 9.87 -20.34 -33.19
C LEU A 71 9.90 -19.65 -31.82
N MET A 72 10.93 -19.94 -31.02
CA MET A 72 11.15 -19.17 -29.80
C MET A 72 11.75 -17.81 -30.12
N ILE A 73 11.04 -16.75 -29.72
CA ILE A 73 11.48 -15.37 -29.83
C ILE A 73 11.93 -14.87 -28.46
N SER A 74 13.11 -14.24 -28.42
CA SER A 74 13.63 -13.57 -27.24
C SER A 74 13.11 -12.13 -27.20
N GLN A 75 12.36 -11.78 -26.16
CA GLN A 75 11.78 -10.45 -25.96
C GLN A 75 12.52 -9.72 -24.82
N PRO A 76 13.00 -8.48 -25.02
CA PRO A 76 13.64 -7.71 -23.97
C PRO A 76 12.64 -7.28 -22.90
N GLN A 77 13.13 -7.05 -21.68
CA GLN A 77 12.33 -6.54 -20.57
C GLN A 77 13.21 -5.82 -19.54
N ALA A 78 12.61 -4.89 -18.79
CA ALA A 78 13.25 -4.24 -17.66
C ALA A 78 12.48 -4.50 -16.34
N PRO A 79 12.59 -5.71 -15.77
CA PRO A 79 11.96 -6.03 -14.49
C PRO A 79 12.75 -5.38 -13.35
N LEU A 80 12.08 -4.64 -12.47
CA LEU A 80 12.74 -4.02 -11.31
C LEU A 80 11.84 -4.01 -10.08
N SER A 81 12.38 -4.52 -8.96
CA SER A 81 11.73 -4.46 -7.65
C SER A 81 12.26 -3.30 -6.82
N CYS A 82 11.43 -2.28 -6.63
CA CYS A 82 11.67 -1.14 -5.75
C CYS A 82 11.22 -1.51 -4.33
N ILE A 83 12.16 -1.93 -3.49
CA ILE A 83 11.87 -2.35 -2.11
C ILE A 83 12.59 -1.48 -1.09
N SER A 84 11.80 -0.84 -0.23
CA SER A 84 12.33 0.04 0.81
C SER A 84 11.61 -0.15 2.16
N LYS A 85 12.41 -0.35 3.20
CA LYS A 85 11.95 -0.44 4.60
C LYS A 85 11.40 0.89 5.12
N GLU A 86 11.79 1.99 4.47
CA GLU A 86 11.41 3.35 4.80
C GLU A 86 11.29 4.18 3.51
N LEU A 87 10.06 4.50 3.11
CA LEU A 87 9.80 5.31 1.91
C LEU A 87 10.54 6.65 1.93
N SER A 88 10.81 7.19 3.11
CA SER A 88 11.64 8.39 3.31
C SER A 88 13.04 8.26 2.74
N SER A 89 13.67 7.09 2.87
CA SER A 89 14.98 6.84 2.29
C SER A 89 14.89 6.72 0.78
N PHE A 90 13.86 6.07 0.25
CA PHE A 90 13.69 5.93 -1.20
C PHE A 90 13.45 7.29 -1.88
N LEU A 91 12.72 8.20 -1.25
CA LEU A 91 12.38 9.51 -1.82
C LEU A 91 13.33 10.64 -1.38
N ALA A 92 14.53 10.34 -0.84
CA ALA A 92 15.36 11.34 -0.16
C ALA A 92 15.93 12.45 -1.07
N ILE A 93 16.33 12.15 -2.31
CA ILE A 93 17.10 13.11 -3.14
C ILE A 93 16.18 14.04 -3.95
N ASN A 94 15.21 13.47 -4.67
CA ASN A 94 14.25 14.25 -5.46
C ASN A 94 12.87 13.54 -5.47
N PRO A 95 12.09 13.70 -4.38
CA PRO A 95 10.81 13.00 -4.22
C PRO A 95 9.87 13.19 -5.40
N LYS A 96 9.77 14.43 -5.92
CA LYS A 96 8.80 14.80 -6.97
C LYS A 96 9.04 14.01 -8.25
N GLU A 97 10.26 14.06 -8.78
CA GLU A 97 10.63 13.36 -10.01
C GLU A 97 10.46 11.84 -9.91
N MET A 98 10.80 11.27 -8.74
CA MET A 98 10.66 9.83 -8.50
C MET A 98 9.19 9.42 -8.38
N ILE A 99 8.36 10.24 -7.71
CA ILE A 99 6.91 10.04 -7.64
C ILE A 99 6.29 10.07 -9.03
N GLU A 100 6.66 11.06 -9.86
CA GLU A 100 6.20 11.17 -11.26
C GLU A 100 6.59 9.93 -12.06
N ALA A 101 7.85 9.51 -11.99
CA ALA A 101 8.34 8.32 -12.71
C ALA A 101 7.62 7.03 -12.28
N LEU A 102 7.48 6.78 -10.97
CA LEU A 102 6.78 5.59 -10.47
C LEU A 102 5.28 5.62 -10.80
N THR A 103 4.68 6.81 -10.83
CA THR A 103 3.26 6.97 -11.19
C THR A 103 3.03 6.63 -12.65
N ASP A 104 3.91 7.08 -13.54
CA ASP A 104 3.83 6.80 -14.96
C ASP A 104 4.08 5.31 -15.27
N LEU A 105 5.14 4.73 -14.69
CA LEU A 105 5.54 3.33 -14.87
C LEU A 105 4.62 2.29 -14.20
N TYR A 106 3.58 2.72 -13.49
CA TYR A 106 2.57 1.80 -12.97
C TYR A 106 1.69 1.24 -14.08
N ASP A 107 1.36 2.09 -15.05
CA ASP A 107 0.66 1.68 -16.25
C ASP A 107 1.65 1.01 -17.21
N GLU A 108 1.16 0.23 -18.16
CA GLU A 108 2.01 -0.59 -19.02
C GLU A 108 2.58 0.24 -20.17
N HIS A 109 3.89 0.09 -20.40
CA HIS A 109 4.61 0.74 -21.48
C HIS A 109 5.31 -0.33 -22.31
N ASP A 110 5.13 -0.31 -23.64
CA ASP A 110 5.98 -1.10 -24.53
C ASP A 110 7.39 -0.47 -24.58
N THR A 111 7.46 0.86 -24.61
CA THR A 111 8.69 1.65 -24.49
C THR A 111 8.49 2.85 -23.58
N TRP A 112 9.51 3.21 -22.82
CA TRP A 112 9.54 4.38 -21.96
C TRP A 112 10.84 5.16 -22.18
N ASP A 113 10.73 6.29 -22.89
CA ASP A 113 11.89 7.07 -23.30
C ASP A 113 12.20 8.19 -22.30
N TYR A 114 13.48 8.35 -21.99
CA TYR A 114 13.93 9.43 -21.12
C TYR A 114 15.14 10.15 -21.72
N GLU A 115 14.91 11.40 -22.09
CA GLU A 115 15.94 12.28 -22.63
C GLU A 115 16.42 13.29 -21.59
N THR A 116 17.72 13.57 -21.59
CA THR A 116 18.30 14.67 -20.79
C THR A 116 19.19 15.53 -21.66
N SER A 117 19.07 16.85 -21.49
CA SER A 117 19.89 17.84 -22.20
C SER A 117 21.37 17.62 -21.86
N GLY A 118 22.10 16.88 -22.69
CA GLY A 118 23.55 16.68 -22.60
C GLY A 118 24.05 15.31 -22.16
N ALA A 119 23.19 14.32 -21.85
CA ALA A 119 23.65 12.99 -21.40
C ALA A 119 23.13 11.80 -22.23
N GLY A 120 22.52 12.05 -23.39
CA GLY A 120 21.97 11.04 -24.28
C GLY A 120 20.55 10.58 -23.91
N GLU A 121 20.01 9.68 -24.74
CA GLU A 121 18.64 9.16 -24.66
C GLU A 121 18.67 7.74 -24.06
N ASP A 122 17.83 7.50 -23.03
CA ASP A 122 17.60 6.14 -22.49
C ASP A 122 16.31 5.60 -23.13
N HIS A 123 16.40 4.49 -23.87
CA HIS A 123 15.24 3.79 -24.45
C HIS A 123 14.96 2.52 -23.65
N ILE A 124 13.97 2.59 -22.77
CA ILE A 124 13.64 1.47 -21.87
C ILE A 124 12.53 0.65 -22.49
N THR A 125 12.78 -0.62 -22.77
CA THR A 125 11.78 -1.52 -23.39
C THR A 125 11.13 -2.38 -22.33
N ALA A 126 9.79 -2.43 -22.35
CA ALA A 126 8.96 -3.22 -21.44
C ALA A 126 9.38 -3.11 -19.96
N PRO A 127 9.31 -1.90 -19.35
CA PRO A 127 9.58 -1.74 -17.93
C PRO A 127 8.47 -2.37 -17.08
N TYR A 128 8.85 -3.29 -16.19
CA TYR A 128 7.94 -3.95 -15.26
C TYR A 128 8.36 -3.67 -13.83
N ILE A 129 7.67 -2.72 -13.19
CA ILE A 129 8.03 -2.23 -11.87
C ILE A 129 7.16 -2.89 -10.80
N ASN A 130 7.80 -3.39 -9.75
CA ASN A 130 7.14 -3.77 -8.50
C ASN A 130 7.58 -2.84 -7.38
N CYS A 131 6.65 -2.43 -6.53
CA CYS A 131 6.96 -1.62 -5.36
C CYS A 131 6.53 -2.32 -4.07
N LEU A 132 7.44 -2.44 -3.12
CA LEU A 132 7.13 -2.83 -1.75
C LEU A 132 7.76 -1.83 -0.79
N PHE A 133 6.93 -0.94 -0.27
CA PHE A 133 7.38 0.13 0.61
C PHE A 133 6.80 0.01 2.01
N ALA A 134 7.56 0.45 3.00
CA ALA A 134 7.08 0.66 4.35
C ALA A 134 7.17 2.14 4.73
N THR A 135 6.12 2.67 5.35
CA THR A 135 6.06 4.08 5.77
C THR A 135 5.16 4.28 6.99
N THR A 136 4.97 5.53 7.39
CA THR A 136 4.09 5.93 8.49
C THR A 136 3.05 6.94 7.99
N PRO A 137 1.84 6.98 8.57
CA PRO A 137 0.84 7.98 8.22
C PRO A 137 1.39 9.41 8.33
N LYS A 138 2.11 9.69 9.43
CA LYS A 138 2.74 10.99 9.69
C LYS A 138 3.74 11.39 8.61
N TRP A 139 4.62 10.46 8.20
CA TRP A 139 5.61 10.78 7.17
C TRP A 139 4.93 11.10 5.84
N MET A 140 3.95 10.30 5.42
CA MET A 140 3.20 10.57 4.20
C MET A 140 2.54 11.94 4.25
N ALA A 141 1.83 12.24 5.34
CA ALA A 141 1.11 13.49 5.49
C ALA A 141 2.02 14.73 5.47
N SER A 142 3.27 14.61 5.94
CA SER A 142 4.21 15.74 6.02
C SER A 142 5.16 15.87 4.82
N ASN A 143 5.33 14.83 4.00
CA ASN A 143 6.39 14.78 2.98
C ASN A 143 5.88 14.48 1.57
N LEU A 144 4.69 13.89 1.42
CA LEU A 144 4.09 13.74 0.10
C LEU A 144 3.35 15.04 -0.29
N PRO A 145 3.46 15.49 -1.54
CA PRO A 145 2.64 16.58 -2.05
C PRO A 145 1.14 16.27 -1.86
N PRO A 146 0.29 17.26 -1.53
CA PRO A 146 -1.14 17.04 -1.35
C PRO A 146 -1.80 16.34 -2.55
N GLU A 147 -1.39 16.67 -3.77
CA GLU A 147 -1.85 16.05 -5.02
C GLU A 147 -1.40 14.60 -5.20
N ALA A 148 -0.39 14.13 -4.46
CA ALA A 148 0.05 12.74 -4.47
C ALA A 148 -0.77 11.87 -3.50
N ILE A 149 -1.35 12.47 -2.45
CA ILE A 149 -2.16 11.81 -1.43
C ILE A 149 -3.61 11.74 -1.89
N GLY A 150 -4.15 10.53 -2.04
CA GLY A 150 -5.43 10.31 -2.69
C GLY A 150 -5.42 10.65 -4.19
N GLY A 151 -4.30 11.11 -4.76
CA GLY A 151 -4.18 11.40 -6.19
C GLY A 151 -3.42 10.32 -6.95
N GLY A 152 -2.68 10.73 -7.98
CA GLY A 152 -2.06 9.80 -8.94
C GLY A 152 -1.14 8.75 -8.31
N PHE A 153 -0.29 9.15 -7.35
CA PHE A 153 0.70 8.26 -6.77
C PHE A 153 0.09 7.23 -5.81
N THR A 154 -0.50 7.68 -4.70
CA THR A 154 -1.01 6.76 -3.66
C THR A 154 -2.18 5.90 -4.11
N SER A 155 -2.97 6.32 -5.12
CA SER A 155 -4.05 5.52 -5.69
C SER A 155 -3.61 4.24 -6.41
N ARG A 156 -2.33 4.16 -6.78
CA ARG A 156 -1.71 2.99 -7.42
C ARG A 156 -1.23 1.96 -6.41
N PHE A 157 -1.19 2.30 -5.12
CA PHE A 157 -0.73 1.41 -4.07
C PHE A 157 -1.86 0.69 -3.38
N VAL A 158 -1.68 -0.61 -3.14
CA VAL A 158 -2.42 -1.36 -2.14
C VAL A 158 -1.95 -0.92 -0.75
N MET A 159 -2.77 -0.13 -0.07
CA MET A 159 -2.46 0.49 1.22
C MET A 159 -2.72 -0.48 2.37
N VAL A 160 -1.72 -1.27 2.77
CA VAL A 160 -1.81 -2.23 3.87
C VAL A 160 -1.57 -1.51 5.19
N ALA A 161 -2.65 -1.06 5.82
CA ALA A 161 -2.60 -0.34 7.09
C ALA A 161 -2.56 -1.28 8.30
N GLY A 162 -1.56 -1.11 9.16
CA GLY A 162 -1.40 -1.85 10.41
C GLY A 162 -1.63 -0.96 11.63
N THR A 163 -2.73 -1.20 12.34
CA THR A 163 -3.09 -0.47 13.57
C THR A 163 -2.80 -1.26 14.85
N GLU A 164 -2.68 -2.58 14.76
CA GLU A 164 -2.60 -3.48 15.91
C GLU A 164 -1.40 -4.41 15.84
N ARG A 165 -0.89 -4.79 17.02
CA ARG A 165 0.11 -5.83 17.15
C ARG A 165 -0.58 -7.18 17.25
N TYR A 166 -0.36 -8.05 16.27
CA TYR A 166 -0.90 -9.41 16.29
C TYR A 166 -0.39 -10.23 17.48
N LYS A 167 0.93 -10.22 17.73
CA LYS A 167 1.58 -10.96 18.83
C LYS A 167 2.73 -10.16 19.42
N ILE A 168 2.91 -10.29 20.74
CA ILE A 168 4.08 -9.76 21.46
C ILE A 168 4.95 -10.96 21.83
N LEU A 169 6.05 -11.12 21.08
CA LEU A 169 7.06 -12.13 21.34
C LEU A 169 8.38 -11.42 21.66
N SER A 170 8.96 -11.75 22.83
CA SER A 170 10.30 -11.29 23.21
C SER A 170 11.36 -11.97 22.36
N ASP A 171 11.18 -13.26 22.09
CA ASP A 171 12.08 -14.10 21.30
C ASP A 171 11.26 -14.92 20.29
N PRO A 172 11.19 -14.51 19.01
CA PRO A 172 10.50 -15.27 17.99
C PRO A 172 11.22 -16.59 17.72
N PRO A 173 10.50 -17.73 17.58
CA PRO A 173 11.14 -18.98 17.23
C PRO A 173 11.82 -18.86 15.85
N PRO A 174 12.97 -19.54 15.64
CA PRO A 174 13.63 -19.53 14.36
C PRO A 174 12.72 -20.12 13.28
N GLY A 175 12.80 -19.58 12.06
CA GLY A 175 12.12 -20.13 10.90
C GLY A 175 12.65 -21.53 10.56
N SER A 176 11.84 -22.34 9.87
CA SER A 176 12.26 -23.68 9.41
C SER A 176 13.26 -23.54 8.25
N PRO A 177 14.51 -24.04 8.39
CA PRO A 177 15.48 -24.00 7.30
C PRO A 177 15.07 -24.86 6.09
N ALA A 178 14.28 -25.92 6.32
CA ALA A 178 13.72 -26.73 5.25
C ALA A 178 12.70 -25.92 4.44
N LEU A 179 11.73 -25.31 5.12
CA LEU A 179 10.72 -24.46 4.47
C LEU A 179 11.35 -23.28 3.71
N TYR A 180 12.43 -22.70 4.24
CA TYR A 180 13.15 -21.64 3.54
C TYR A 180 13.76 -22.12 2.22
N ARG A 181 14.38 -23.31 2.22
CA ARG A 181 14.94 -23.89 0.98
C ARG A 181 13.85 -24.20 -0.04
N ASP A 182 12.72 -24.74 0.41
CA ASP A 182 11.58 -25.03 -0.45
C ASP A 182 11.02 -23.73 -1.05
N LEU A 183 10.87 -22.68 -0.23
CA LEU A 183 10.46 -21.35 -0.69
C LEU A 183 11.41 -20.77 -1.75
N ILE A 184 12.72 -20.83 -1.54
CA ILE A 184 13.70 -20.33 -2.51
C ILE A 184 13.63 -21.14 -3.82
N HIS A 185 13.44 -22.45 -3.72
CA HIS A 185 13.29 -23.32 -4.88
C HIS A 185 12.06 -22.92 -5.72
N ASP A 186 10.89 -22.78 -5.07
CA ASP A 186 9.64 -22.42 -5.73
C ASP A 186 9.72 -21.02 -6.35
N LEU A 187 10.27 -20.04 -5.63
CA LEU A 187 10.44 -18.68 -6.17
C LEU A 187 11.41 -18.62 -7.35
N ASN A 188 12.43 -19.48 -7.36
CA ASN A 188 13.33 -19.59 -8.52
C ASN A 188 12.56 -20.13 -9.75
N ILE A 189 11.71 -21.14 -9.58
CA ILE A 189 10.83 -21.64 -10.66
C ILE A 189 9.91 -20.51 -11.15
N ILE A 190 9.20 -19.85 -10.24
CA ILE A 190 8.29 -18.75 -10.54
C ILE A 190 8.99 -17.62 -11.32
N SER A 191 10.24 -17.30 -10.96
CA SER A 191 11.02 -16.25 -11.64
C SER A 191 11.32 -16.54 -13.11
N MET A 192 11.26 -17.81 -13.53
CA MET A 192 11.51 -18.25 -14.90
C MET A 192 10.22 -18.51 -15.68
N MET A 193 9.06 -18.47 -15.02
CA MET A 193 7.77 -18.68 -15.67
C MET A 193 7.50 -17.59 -16.70
N THR A 194 7.00 -18.00 -17.86
CA THR A 194 6.60 -17.08 -18.95
C THR A 194 5.38 -17.66 -19.65
N GLY A 195 4.33 -16.86 -19.79
CA GLY A 195 3.10 -17.28 -20.43
C GLY A 195 1.98 -16.28 -20.26
N GLU A 196 0.94 -16.45 -21.07
CA GLU A 196 -0.28 -15.65 -20.98
C GLU A 196 -1.30 -16.34 -20.06
N PHE A 197 -1.79 -15.61 -19.07
CA PHE A 197 -2.89 -16.06 -18.23
C PHE A 197 -4.21 -16.08 -18.99
N LYS A 198 -4.94 -17.17 -18.83
CA LYS A 198 -6.31 -17.33 -19.33
C LYS A 198 -7.29 -17.43 -18.16
N TRP A 199 -8.55 -17.13 -18.41
CA TRP A 199 -9.60 -17.36 -17.44
C TRP A 199 -9.96 -18.84 -17.38
N GLY A 200 -9.99 -19.39 -16.17
CA GLY A 200 -10.57 -20.71 -15.89
C GLY A 200 -12.10 -20.70 -16.03
N GLU A 201 -12.69 -21.89 -15.95
CA GLU A 201 -14.14 -22.05 -16.11
C GLU A 201 -14.90 -21.23 -15.05
N GLY A 202 -15.80 -20.35 -15.48
CA GLY A 202 -16.63 -19.53 -14.60
C GLY A 202 -15.92 -18.35 -13.90
N ALA A 203 -14.58 -18.31 -13.87
CA ALA A 203 -13.79 -17.27 -13.19
C ALA A 203 -14.07 -15.86 -13.72
N TYR A 204 -14.11 -15.69 -15.04
CA TYR A 204 -14.43 -14.40 -15.66
C TYR A 204 -15.86 -13.94 -15.32
N ARG A 205 -16.84 -14.85 -15.34
CA ARG A 205 -18.24 -14.53 -15.01
C ARG A 205 -18.37 -14.08 -13.56
N PHE A 206 -17.67 -14.74 -12.64
CA PHE A 206 -17.63 -14.34 -11.23
C PHE A 206 -17.02 -12.94 -11.08
N PHE A 207 -15.88 -12.70 -11.73
CA PHE A 207 -15.22 -11.40 -11.74
C PHE A 207 -16.12 -10.28 -12.29
N ASP A 208 -16.77 -10.52 -13.44
CA ASP A 208 -17.65 -9.54 -14.09
C ASP A 208 -18.85 -9.18 -13.19
N GLN A 209 -19.46 -10.19 -12.55
CA GLN A 209 -20.54 -9.96 -11.59
C GLN A 209 -20.08 -9.11 -10.39
N TRP A 210 -18.91 -9.40 -9.84
CA TRP A 210 -18.33 -8.59 -8.77
C TRP A 210 -18.01 -7.16 -9.22
N TYR A 211 -17.43 -7.01 -10.41
CA TYR A 211 -17.06 -5.71 -10.98
C TYR A 211 -18.27 -4.78 -11.14
N GLN A 212 -19.41 -5.32 -11.60
CA GLN A 212 -20.66 -4.57 -11.73
C GLN A 212 -21.18 -4.04 -10.36
N GLY A 213 -20.88 -4.75 -9.27
CA GLY A 213 -21.25 -4.33 -7.91
C GLY A 213 -20.33 -3.26 -7.29
N LEU A 214 -19.13 -3.04 -7.84
CA LEU A 214 -18.13 -2.13 -7.25
C LEU A 214 -18.62 -0.70 -7.13
N GLY A 215 -19.43 -0.21 -8.07
CA GLY A 215 -19.95 1.15 -8.03
C GLY A 215 -20.82 1.44 -6.80
N GLN A 216 -21.50 0.43 -6.27
CA GLN A 216 -22.27 0.56 -5.04
C GLN A 216 -21.38 0.45 -3.79
N ALA A 217 -20.48 -0.54 -3.74
CA ALA A 217 -19.53 -0.71 -2.64
C ALA A 217 -18.60 0.51 -2.49
N ALA A 218 -18.21 1.15 -3.59
CA ALA A 218 -17.40 2.36 -3.55
C ALA A 218 -18.12 3.53 -2.87
N LYS A 219 -19.45 3.64 -3.00
CA LYS A 219 -20.22 4.71 -2.34
C LYS A 219 -20.27 4.55 -0.82
N GLU A 220 -20.10 3.34 -0.30
CA GLU A 220 -20.08 3.07 1.14
C GLU A 220 -18.79 3.60 1.80
N ILE A 221 -17.71 3.74 1.03
CA ILE A 221 -16.43 4.25 1.51
C ILE A 221 -16.40 5.77 1.34
N MET A 222 -16.74 6.51 2.40
CA MET A 222 -16.84 7.98 2.34
C MET A 222 -15.48 8.71 2.23
N ASP A 223 -14.35 8.02 2.44
CA ASP A 223 -13.02 8.65 2.39
C ASP A 223 -12.57 8.91 0.95
N GLU A 224 -12.62 10.18 0.54
CA GLU A 224 -12.20 10.65 -0.79
C GLU A 224 -10.76 10.26 -1.16
N ARG A 225 -9.88 10.01 -0.18
CA ARG A 225 -8.48 9.63 -0.44
C ARG A 225 -8.35 8.17 -0.89
N VAL A 226 -9.36 7.33 -0.59
CA VAL A 226 -9.40 5.92 -0.97
C VAL A 226 -10.13 5.73 -2.31
N GLN A 227 -11.02 6.65 -2.67
CA GLN A 227 -11.82 6.56 -3.90
C GLN A 227 -10.99 6.32 -5.17
N PRO A 228 -9.85 7.00 -5.40
CA PRO A 228 -9.05 6.75 -6.61
C PRO A 228 -8.32 5.41 -6.62
N PHE A 229 -8.11 4.79 -5.46
CA PHE A 229 -7.65 3.39 -5.40
C PHE A 229 -8.76 2.43 -5.81
N LEU A 230 -10.00 2.67 -5.35
CA LEU A 230 -11.17 1.84 -5.68
C LEU A 230 -11.44 1.77 -7.17
N SER A 231 -11.22 2.85 -7.91
CA SER A 231 -11.38 2.84 -9.37
C SER A 231 -10.41 1.87 -10.08
N ARG A 232 -9.32 1.46 -9.42
CA ARG A 232 -8.28 0.54 -9.94
C ARG A 232 -8.35 -0.86 -9.33
N ILE A 233 -9.20 -1.08 -8.32
CA ILE A 233 -9.21 -2.33 -7.54
C ILE A 233 -9.44 -3.58 -8.39
N HIS A 234 -10.18 -3.44 -9.49
CA HIS A 234 -10.48 -4.53 -10.42
C HIS A 234 -9.23 -5.06 -11.13
N THR A 235 -8.37 -4.18 -11.64
CA THR A 235 -7.09 -4.58 -12.24
C THR A 235 -6.17 -5.18 -11.18
N ILE A 236 -6.14 -4.59 -9.98
CA ILE A 236 -5.33 -5.12 -8.87
C ILE A 236 -5.82 -6.51 -8.45
N ALA A 237 -7.12 -6.78 -8.47
CA ALA A 237 -7.68 -8.10 -8.18
C ALA A 237 -7.20 -9.16 -9.17
N ILE A 238 -7.20 -8.84 -10.47
CA ILE A 238 -6.65 -9.74 -11.50
C ILE A 238 -5.16 -9.99 -11.27
N LYS A 239 -4.37 -8.93 -11.09
CA LYS A 239 -2.92 -9.03 -10.84
C LYS A 239 -2.62 -9.86 -9.58
N THR A 240 -3.41 -9.68 -8.53
CA THR A 240 -3.29 -10.44 -7.27
C THR A 240 -3.65 -11.91 -7.49
N ALA A 241 -4.70 -12.21 -8.25
CA ALA A 241 -5.11 -13.57 -8.57
C ALA A 241 -4.02 -14.32 -9.36
N MET A 242 -3.37 -13.65 -10.33
CA MET A 242 -2.22 -14.20 -11.05
C MET A 242 -1.09 -14.60 -10.09
N CYS A 243 -0.73 -13.71 -9.14
CA CYS A 243 0.29 -14.00 -8.13
C CYS A 243 -0.10 -15.16 -7.18
N LEU A 244 -1.38 -15.24 -6.80
CA LEU A 244 -1.88 -16.32 -5.94
C LEU A 244 -1.84 -17.68 -6.65
N HIS A 245 -2.16 -17.71 -7.94
CA HIS A 245 -2.16 -18.95 -8.72
C HIS A 245 -0.75 -19.54 -8.84
N VAL A 246 0.23 -18.73 -9.26
CA VAL A 246 1.63 -19.21 -9.42
C VAL A 246 2.28 -19.63 -8.10
N ALA A 247 1.71 -19.26 -6.96
CA ALA A 247 2.22 -19.68 -5.66
C ALA A 247 1.96 -21.16 -5.35
N TYR A 248 1.08 -21.84 -6.10
CA TYR A 248 0.80 -23.28 -5.92
C TYR A 248 0.70 -24.08 -7.22
N ALA A 249 0.72 -23.45 -8.39
CA ALA A 249 0.60 -24.12 -9.68
C ALA A 249 1.46 -23.46 -10.76
N ASP A 250 2.13 -24.27 -11.58
CA ASP A 250 2.96 -23.82 -12.70
C ASP A 250 2.16 -23.59 -14.00
N THR A 251 0.88 -23.23 -13.87
CA THR A 251 -0.04 -22.99 -14.98
C THR A 251 -0.43 -21.52 -15.09
N PHE A 252 -0.99 -21.13 -16.23
CA PHE A 252 -1.42 -19.76 -16.51
C PHE A 252 -2.93 -19.70 -16.63
N ILE A 253 -3.66 -20.16 -15.59
CA ILE A 253 -5.12 -20.19 -15.58
C ILE A 253 -5.61 -19.52 -14.29
N ILE A 254 -6.36 -18.43 -14.38
CA ILE A 254 -6.99 -17.81 -13.21
C ILE A 254 -8.24 -18.59 -12.87
N GLU A 255 -8.20 -19.38 -11.79
CA GLU A 255 -9.36 -20.13 -11.31
C GLU A 255 -10.31 -19.22 -10.50
N ILE A 256 -11.55 -19.69 -10.29
CA ILE A 256 -12.53 -18.96 -9.47
C ILE A 256 -11.97 -18.69 -8.07
N ASP A 257 -11.34 -19.70 -7.46
CA ASP A 257 -10.77 -19.59 -6.11
C ASP A 257 -9.68 -18.51 -6.02
N ASP A 258 -8.88 -18.33 -7.07
CA ASP A 258 -7.80 -17.33 -7.11
C ASP A 258 -8.36 -15.91 -7.09
N ILE A 259 -9.35 -15.64 -7.94
CA ILE A 259 -9.96 -14.31 -8.04
C ILE A 259 -10.84 -14.00 -6.82
N GLU A 260 -11.54 -15.00 -6.26
CA GLU A 260 -12.30 -14.83 -5.02
C GLU A 260 -11.39 -14.48 -3.84
N ARG A 261 -10.28 -15.21 -3.68
CA ARG A 261 -9.29 -14.93 -2.63
C ARG A 261 -8.66 -13.55 -2.79
N ALA A 262 -8.30 -13.17 -4.02
CA ALA A 262 -7.77 -11.85 -4.33
C ALA A 262 -8.75 -10.73 -3.94
N ILE A 263 -10.02 -10.85 -4.34
CA ILE A 263 -11.08 -9.90 -4.01
C ILE A 263 -11.27 -9.80 -2.49
N ARG A 264 -11.28 -10.93 -1.77
CA ARG A 264 -11.42 -10.94 -0.31
C ARG A 264 -10.26 -10.21 0.36
N MET A 265 -9.02 -10.52 -0.02
CA MET A 265 -7.82 -9.85 0.50
C MET A 265 -7.87 -8.34 0.27
N LEU A 266 -8.22 -7.91 -0.94
CA LEU A 266 -8.31 -6.49 -1.29
C LEU A 266 -9.45 -5.80 -0.54
N THR A 267 -10.60 -6.44 -0.37
CA THR A 267 -11.73 -5.91 0.40
C THR A 267 -11.32 -5.67 1.86
N ASP A 268 -10.63 -6.61 2.48
CA ASP A 268 -10.17 -6.49 3.87
C ASP A 268 -9.12 -5.39 4.05
N VAL A 269 -8.20 -5.25 3.09
CA VAL A 269 -7.22 -4.15 3.07
C VAL A 269 -7.94 -2.81 2.90
N THR A 270 -8.90 -2.72 1.98
CA THR A 270 -9.63 -1.50 1.66
C THR A 270 -10.39 -0.95 2.86
N LYS A 271 -11.06 -1.81 3.64
CA LYS A 271 -11.75 -1.43 4.88
C LYS A 271 -10.85 -0.69 5.87
N LYS A 272 -9.53 -0.95 5.83
CA LYS A 272 -8.54 -0.33 6.73
C LYS A 272 -7.73 0.77 6.06
N ALA A 273 -7.86 0.96 4.74
CA ALA A 273 -7.01 1.87 3.96
C ALA A 273 -7.07 3.31 4.46
N SER A 274 -8.23 3.80 4.90
CA SER A 274 -8.40 5.14 5.50
C SER A 274 -7.47 5.40 6.68
N SER A 275 -7.17 4.37 7.49
CA SER A 275 -6.25 4.51 8.63
C SER A 275 -4.80 4.78 8.22
N ALA A 276 -4.41 4.43 6.98
CA ALA A 276 -3.11 4.80 6.43
C ALA A 276 -2.97 6.32 6.28
N PHE A 277 -4.10 7.03 6.12
CA PHE A 277 -4.16 8.48 5.92
C PHE A 277 -4.62 9.24 7.18
N SER A 278 -4.73 8.61 8.35
CA SER A 278 -5.27 9.26 9.56
C SER A 278 -4.57 10.57 9.94
N SER A 279 -3.24 10.63 9.76
CA SER A 279 -2.48 11.86 10.03
C SER A 279 -2.65 12.98 8.99
N HIS A 280 -3.50 12.79 7.97
CA HIS A 280 -3.70 13.72 6.86
C HIS A 280 -5.12 14.28 6.86
N GLY A 281 -5.40 15.25 7.74
CA GLY A 281 -6.66 16.00 7.75
C GLY A 281 -6.47 17.43 7.28
N ARG A 282 -7.42 17.95 6.49
CA ARG A 282 -7.42 19.36 6.06
C ARG A 282 -7.70 20.33 7.23
N SER A 283 -8.32 19.86 8.32
CA SER A 283 -8.50 20.68 9.51
C SER A 283 -7.21 20.70 10.35
N ARG A 284 -6.88 21.87 10.90
CA ARG A 284 -5.74 22.04 11.81
C ARG A 284 -5.84 21.11 13.03
N SER A 285 -7.05 20.76 13.43
CA SER A 285 -7.35 19.93 14.60
C SER A 285 -7.47 18.44 14.31
N ALA A 286 -7.43 17.97 13.06
CA ALA A 286 -7.67 16.56 12.72
C ALA A 286 -6.68 15.60 13.41
N VAL A 287 -5.39 15.94 13.38
CA VAL A 287 -4.33 15.14 14.02
C VAL A 287 -4.54 15.07 15.54
N ASP A 288 -4.95 16.17 16.16
CA ASP A 288 -5.23 16.23 17.60
C ASP A 288 -6.53 15.49 17.95
N THR A 289 -7.53 15.58 17.09
CA THR A 289 -8.81 14.86 17.21
C THR A 289 -8.59 13.37 17.19
N ASP A 290 -7.86 12.84 16.21
CA ASP A 290 -7.53 11.41 16.12
C ASP A 290 -6.74 10.93 17.35
N ARG A 291 -5.79 11.73 17.83
CA ARG A 291 -5.01 11.41 19.03
C ARG A 291 -5.90 11.35 20.28
N ILE A 292 -6.75 12.35 20.49
CA ILE A 292 -7.67 12.43 21.63
C ILE A 292 -8.69 11.28 21.55
N MET A 293 -9.21 11.00 20.36
CA MET A 293 -10.12 9.90 20.11
C MET A 293 -9.49 8.54 20.46
N ALA A 294 -8.24 8.30 20.05
CA ALA A 294 -7.52 7.07 20.40
C ALA A 294 -7.28 6.93 21.91
N GLN A 295 -6.93 8.02 22.61
CA GLN A 295 -6.74 8.04 24.07
C GLN A 295 -8.06 7.74 24.82
N LEU A 296 -9.15 8.39 24.42
CA LEU A 296 -10.47 8.15 25.00
C LEU A 296 -10.98 6.73 24.71
N GLY A 297 -10.70 6.21 23.50
CA GLY A 297 -11.00 4.84 23.12
C GLY A 297 -10.31 3.79 24.01
N GLN A 298 -9.08 4.06 24.44
CA GLN A 298 -8.31 3.20 25.36
C GLN A 298 -8.73 3.35 26.83
N LEU A 299 -8.84 4.60 27.31
CA LEU A 299 -9.08 4.88 28.73
C LEU A 299 -10.56 4.80 29.12
N LYS A 300 -11.48 4.86 28.13
CA LYS A 300 -12.95 4.80 28.23
C LYS A 300 -13.62 5.92 29.02
N LYS A 301 -13.03 6.37 30.14
CA LYS A 301 -13.51 7.46 30.98
C LYS A 301 -12.33 8.32 31.43
N LEU A 302 -12.45 9.64 31.28
CA LEU A 302 -11.41 10.58 31.70
C LEU A 302 -12.00 11.94 32.07
N SER A 303 -11.37 12.66 33.00
CA SER A 303 -11.74 14.06 33.27
C SER A 303 -11.13 14.99 32.21
N PHE A 304 -11.73 16.17 32.01
CA PHE A 304 -11.16 17.19 31.13
C PHE A 304 -9.77 17.66 31.59
N SER A 305 -9.56 17.79 32.90
CA SER A 305 -8.27 18.21 33.45
C SER A 305 -7.17 17.19 33.17
N ASP A 306 -7.47 15.90 33.28
CA ASP A 306 -6.50 14.83 32.99
C ASP A 306 -6.21 14.75 31.49
N LEU A 307 -7.23 14.88 30.65
CA LEU A 307 -7.06 14.90 29.19
C LEU A 307 -6.19 16.08 28.74
N LEU A 308 -6.43 17.27 29.29
CA LEU A 308 -5.62 18.46 29.04
C LEU A 308 -4.19 18.28 29.55
N ARG A 309 -4.01 17.68 30.74
CA ARG A 309 -2.68 17.40 31.30
C ARG A 309 -1.86 16.44 30.43
N ILE A 310 -2.50 15.44 29.82
CA ILE A 310 -1.83 14.50 28.90
C ILE A 310 -1.42 15.20 27.60
N ASN A 311 -2.24 16.16 27.12
CA ASN A 311 -2.07 16.78 25.81
C ASN A 311 -1.53 18.22 25.84
N TYR A 312 -1.04 18.71 26.98
CA TYR A 312 -0.69 20.13 27.20
C TYR A 312 0.35 20.71 26.22
N ARG A 313 1.16 19.85 25.58
CA ARG A 313 2.17 20.27 24.58
C ARG A 313 1.61 20.39 23.17
N ASN A 314 0.45 19.80 22.93
CA ASN A 314 -0.13 19.64 21.60
C ASN A 314 -1.45 20.39 21.44
N THR A 315 -2.15 20.68 22.54
CA THR A 315 -3.41 21.41 22.50
C THR A 315 -3.53 22.35 23.70
N ASN A 316 -4.33 23.39 23.56
CA ASN A 316 -4.72 24.26 24.67
C ASN A 316 -6.18 24.01 25.09
N LYS A 317 -6.62 24.73 26.14
CA LYS A 317 -7.97 24.56 26.70
C LYS A 317 -9.09 24.77 25.66
N LEU A 318 -8.95 25.78 24.79
CA LEU A 318 -9.99 26.14 23.81
C LEU A 318 -10.05 25.10 22.69
N GLU A 319 -8.91 24.75 22.12
CA GLU A 319 -8.80 23.72 21.10
C GLU A 319 -9.33 22.36 21.59
N LEU A 320 -9.03 21.99 22.84
CA LEU A 320 -9.54 20.75 23.42
C LEU A 320 -11.07 20.76 23.56
N ILE A 321 -11.67 21.92 23.87
CA ILE A 321 -13.12 22.07 23.93
C ILE A 321 -13.71 21.88 22.52
N GLU A 322 -13.17 22.57 21.51
CA GLU A 322 -13.63 22.45 20.11
C GLU A 322 -13.56 20.99 19.62
N ILE A 323 -12.49 20.28 19.96
CA ILE A 323 -12.34 18.85 19.64
C ILE A 323 -13.40 18.01 20.34
N LEU A 324 -13.64 18.23 21.64
CA LEU A 324 -14.64 17.46 22.39
C LEU A 324 -16.07 17.74 21.92
N GLU A 325 -16.39 18.97 21.55
CA GLU A 325 -17.67 19.34 20.95
C GLU A 325 -17.86 18.66 19.58
N SER A 326 -16.81 18.62 18.76
CA SER A 326 -16.82 17.88 17.50
C SER A 326 -17.06 16.38 17.74
N LEU A 327 -16.35 15.77 18.69
CA LEU A 327 -16.51 14.36 19.05
C LEU A 327 -17.90 14.06 19.64
N GLU A 328 -18.49 14.98 20.40
CA GLU A 328 -19.84 14.83 20.95
C GLU A 328 -20.89 14.93 19.85
N ALA A 329 -20.73 15.85 18.89
CA ALA A 329 -21.58 15.96 17.71
C ALA A 329 -21.52 14.70 16.82
N MET A 330 -20.35 14.06 16.74
CA MET A 330 -20.18 12.76 16.08
C MET A 330 -20.73 11.58 16.91
N GLY A 331 -21.15 11.81 18.16
CA GLY A 331 -21.67 10.79 19.06
C GLY A 331 -20.60 9.87 19.66
N ASN A 332 -19.32 10.20 19.50
CA ASN A 332 -18.21 9.38 19.99
C ASN A 332 -17.97 9.54 21.49
N VAL A 333 -18.33 10.69 22.05
CA VAL A 333 -18.20 10.99 23.47
C VAL A 333 -19.49 11.54 24.03
N GLN A 334 -19.68 11.38 25.33
CA GLN A 334 -20.78 11.99 26.06
C GLN A 334 -20.26 12.59 27.36
N ARG A 335 -20.83 13.73 27.74
CA ARG A 335 -20.73 14.26 29.10
C ARG A 335 -21.52 13.40 30.07
N GLU A 336 -20.92 13.03 31.20
CA GLU A 336 -21.62 12.36 32.30
C GLU A 336 -22.76 13.23 32.84
N ASP A 337 -22.49 14.52 33.09
CA ASP A 337 -23.51 15.53 33.37
C ASP A 337 -23.63 16.52 32.22
N ALA A 338 -24.74 16.47 31.47
CA ALA A 338 -24.98 17.35 30.33
C ALA A 338 -25.18 18.82 30.72
N ALA A 339 -25.53 19.10 31.98
CA ALA A 339 -25.72 20.47 32.48
C ALA A 339 -24.41 21.18 32.79
N LEU A 340 -23.30 20.44 32.90
CA LEU A 340 -21.98 20.99 33.19
C LEU A 340 -21.16 21.19 31.91
N PRO A 341 -20.32 22.26 31.87
CA PRO A 341 -19.37 22.43 30.78
C PRO A 341 -18.25 21.40 30.88
N TRP A 342 -17.58 21.12 29.76
CA TRP A 342 -16.48 20.15 29.67
C TRP A 342 -15.41 20.33 30.75
N TYR A 343 -15.05 21.57 31.07
CA TYR A 343 -13.99 21.91 32.01
C TYR A 343 -14.44 21.94 33.49
N ALA A 344 -15.66 21.52 33.81
CA ALA A 344 -16.11 21.46 35.20
C ALA A 344 -15.34 20.37 35.98
N LYS A 345 -14.97 20.65 37.23
CA LYS A 345 -14.08 19.79 38.03
C LYS A 345 -14.62 18.38 38.30
N LYS A 346 -15.95 18.22 38.29
CA LYS A 346 -16.66 16.94 38.45
C LYS A 346 -17.05 16.29 37.12
N GLN A 347 -16.78 16.94 36.00
CA GLN A 347 -17.21 16.46 34.69
C GLN A 347 -16.32 15.30 34.23
N VAL A 348 -16.97 14.20 33.83
CA VAL A 348 -16.32 13.06 33.22
C VAL A 348 -16.72 12.97 31.75
N ILE A 349 -15.74 12.70 30.91
CA ILE A 349 -15.89 12.41 29.47
C ILE A 349 -16.02 10.89 29.34
N LEU A 350 -17.13 10.44 28.75
CA LEU A 350 -17.43 9.03 28.53
C LEU A 350 -17.25 8.70 27.06
N TRP A 351 -16.39 7.74 26.73
CA TRP A 351 -16.25 7.21 25.38
C TRP A 351 -17.43 6.29 25.04
N LYS A 352 -18.10 6.54 23.91
CA LYS A 352 -19.25 5.78 23.43
C LYS A 352 -18.93 4.79 22.32
N GLY A 353 -17.75 4.89 21.70
CA GLY A 353 -17.38 4.09 20.54
C GLY A 353 -17.35 4.94 19.27
N LEU A 354 -16.87 4.33 18.19
CA LEU A 354 -17.19 4.84 16.87
C LEU A 354 -18.67 4.54 16.64
N ARG A 355 -19.43 5.51 16.14
CA ARG A 355 -20.80 5.24 15.73
C ARG A 355 -20.71 4.25 14.57
N GLU A 356 -21.22 3.04 14.77
CA GLU A 356 -21.48 2.12 13.67
C GLU A 356 -22.72 2.67 12.97
N ASP A 357 -22.52 3.24 11.79
CA ASP A 357 -23.62 3.52 10.85
C ASP A 357 -23.98 2.24 10.09
#